data_AF-A0A815UHI5-F1
#
_entry.id   AF-A0A815UHI5-F1
#
_cell.length_a   1.000
_cell.length_b   1.000
_cell.length_c   1.000
_cell.angle_alpha   90.00
_cell.angle_beta   90.00
_cell.angle_gamma   90.00
#
_symmetry.space_group_name_H-M   'P 1'
#
loop_
_entity.id
_entity.type
_entity.pdbx_description
1 polymer ?
#
loop_
_entity_poly.entity_id
_entity_poly.type
_entity_poly.pdbx_seq_one_letter_code
_entity_poly.pdbx_strand_id
1 'polypeptide(L)'
;MDRRILCDSLIKWMKTFDLNSPINGGGDLNDGILIAKCLKNIDGNYFTESWLAKLKSDTSDNQRIKTNNLKKVLKSITDYYSEVLTQTLMDFQMPDLNMIADKTDETELSRLLQLVLGVAVSCDRKQYYIENIMSMEESVQHVLMNAIQELMIKENRKVNEEYSELGDQLKHALEELNRVVEAKEEIENRCRELDLQVSTLQDEKLGLIQETTRLNDRIQQFESLEDSESVPRRRYATLQQRIQSQQEEIFKLETGILFHYVNYNRAKLDVLREDNENLLKRNDDLMVLASNARNFKDELDVLRNKSEKVTKLESTIDAYKIKLEEMSDLRQQMKFLEETNLRLFDEKANLEQEYKKAKQLQTQVEFHKKTNQELYQKISELQRITDKAEFERTRTEERLNAIAAEKVSLINEIELLRETNEKLRGVNIDEDGDQPSSQHKLTGSLEDLNFLNLPADVRERFIRLQHENKVLKLKQTEDNNSEQV
;
A
#
# COMPACT_ATOMS: atom_id res chain seq x y z
N MET A 1 14.70 -11.47 -5.62
CA MET A 1 15.42 -11.10 -4.37
C MET A 1 14.56 -10.10 -3.62
N ASP A 2 14.42 -10.26 -2.31
CA ASP A 2 13.77 -9.23 -1.48
C ASP A 2 14.66 -7.96 -1.48
N ARG A 3 14.10 -6.86 -1.98
CA ARG A 3 14.83 -5.60 -2.18
C ARG A 3 15.24 -4.95 -0.87
N ARG A 4 14.56 -5.24 0.25
CA ARG A 4 14.97 -4.77 1.58
C ARG A 4 16.24 -5.47 2.07
N ILE A 5 16.28 -6.80 1.94
CA ILE A 5 17.46 -7.62 2.28
C ILE A 5 18.67 -7.19 1.44
N LEU A 6 18.44 -6.85 0.17
CA LEU A 6 19.48 -6.30 -0.70
C LEU A 6 19.99 -4.94 -0.19
N CYS A 7 19.08 -4.02 0.17
CA CYS A 7 19.44 -2.71 0.71
C CYS A 7 20.29 -2.84 1.97
N ASP A 8 19.87 -3.67 2.93
CA ASP A 8 20.60 -3.90 4.18
C ASP A 8 21.99 -4.49 3.95
N SER A 9 22.09 -5.45 3.04
CA SER A 9 23.37 -6.10 2.68
C SER A 9 24.33 -5.13 2.00
N LEU A 10 23.81 -4.26 1.10
CA LEU A 10 24.59 -3.20 0.45
C LEU A 10 25.03 -2.13 1.46
N ILE A 11 24.18 -1.74 2.41
CA ILE A 11 24.55 -0.79 3.47
C ILE A 11 25.63 -1.40 4.38
N LYS A 12 25.51 -2.68 4.75
CA LYS A 12 26.57 -3.41 5.49
C LYS A 12 27.89 -3.38 4.74
N TRP A 13 27.88 -3.56 3.42
CA TRP A 13 29.08 -3.46 2.60
C TRP A 13 29.62 -2.03 2.55
N MET A 14 28.77 -1.03 2.37
CA MET A 14 29.18 0.39 2.36
C MET A 14 29.84 0.82 3.68
N LYS A 15 29.47 0.21 4.82
CA LYS A 15 30.10 0.44 6.13
C LYS A 15 31.57 0.01 6.22
N THR A 16 32.04 -0.84 5.29
CA THR A 16 33.45 -1.27 5.25
C THR A 16 34.38 -0.21 4.69
N PHE A 17 33.85 0.83 4.05
CA PHE A 17 34.65 1.95 3.55
C PHE A 17 35.11 2.81 4.72
N ASP A 18 36.42 3.06 4.80
CA ASP A 18 36.99 3.97 5.79
C ASP A 18 36.71 5.43 5.36
N LEU A 19 35.54 5.91 5.79
CA LEU A 19 35.09 7.28 5.59
C LEU A 19 35.23 8.05 6.90
N ASN A 20 35.65 9.32 6.83
CA ASN A 20 35.64 10.27 7.97
C ASN A 20 34.21 10.56 8.54
N SER A 21 33.18 9.83 8.11
CA SER A 21 31.79 9.96 8.52
C SER A 21 31.13 8.57 8.47
N PRO A 22 30.67 8.02 9.60
CA PRO A 22 30.11 6.67 9.63
C PRO A 22 28.75 6.60 8.94
N ILE A 23 28.48 5.50 8.24
CA ILE A 23 27.16 5.19 7.66
C ILE A 23 26.42 4.34 8.69
N ASN A 24 25.33 4.81 9.27
CA ASN A 24 24.55 4.06 10.27
C ASN A 24 23.34 3.38 9.62
N GLY A 25 22.68 4.03 8.65
CA GLY A 25 21.56 3.49 7.91
C GLY A 25 21.29 4.18 6.57
N GLY A 26 20.18 3.83 5.91
CA GLY A 26 19.81 4.39 4.60
C GLY A 26 19.58 5.91 4.61
N GLY A 27 19.19 6.48 5.76
CA GLY A 27 18.98 7.91 5.93
C GLY A 27 20.25 8.74 5.74
N ASP A 28 21.42 8.18 6.01
CA ASP A 28 22.71 8.85 5.82
C ASP A 28 23.16 8.86 4.35
N LEU A 29 22.50 8.07 3.50
CA LEU A 29 22.82 7.91 2.08
C LEU A 29 21.86 8.69 1.18
N ASN A 30 20.75 9.21 1.72
CA ASN A 30 19.67 9.82 0.94
C ASN A 30 20.05 11.18 0.31
N ASP A 31 21.15 11.80 0.75
CA ASP A 31 21.67 13.05 0.20
C ASP A 31 22.76 12.85 -0.87
N GLY A 32 23.19 11.59 -1.07
CA GLY A 32 24.19 11.18 -2.04
C GLY A 32 25.65 11.52 -1.69
N ILE A 33 25.93 12.20 -0.57
CA ILE A 33 27.29 12.66 -0.25
C ILE A 33 28.18 11.50 0.15
N LEU A 34 27.70 10.63 1.05
CA LEU A 34 28.48 9.45 1.48
C LEU A 34 28.66 8.46 0.33
N ILE A 35 27.66 8.32 -0.55
CA ILE A 35 27.78 7.52 -1.78
C ILE A 35 28.90 8.08 -2.67
N ALA A 36 28.95 9.41 -2.86
CA ALA A 36 30.00 10.05 -3.64
C ALA A 36 31.40 9.88 -3.03
N LYS A 37 31.51 9.92 -1.69
CA LYS A 37 32.79 9.63 -1.01
C LYS A 37 33.24 8.19 -1.23
N CYS A 38 32.32 7.22 -1.22
CA CYS A 38 32.63 5.83 -1.57
C CYS A 38 33.13 5.71 -3.01
N LEU A 39 32.48 6.36 -3.98
CA LEU A 39 32.92 6.36 -5.38
C LEU A 39 34.33 6.96 -5.55
N LYS A 40 34.64 8.05 -4.85
CA LYS A 40 36.00 8.60 -4.79
C LYS A 40 37.01 7.63 -4.18
N ASN A 41 36.60 6.87 -3.16
CA ASN A 41 37.47 5.84 -2.58
C ASN A 41 37.73 4.70 -3.58
N ILE A 42 36.71 4.31 -4.35
CA ILE A 42 36.79 3.28 -5.42
C ILE A 42 37.77 3.69 -6.50
N ASP A 43 37.54 4.84 -7.13
CA ASP A 43 38.37 5.34 -8.21
C ASP A 43 38.53 6.86 -8.11
N GLY A 44 39.56 7.28 -7.37
CA GLY A 44 39.88 8.69 -7.16
C GLY A 44 40.41 9.40 -8.42
N ASN A 45 40.79 8.66 -9.47
CA ASN A 45 41.23 9.25 -10.74
C ASN A 45 40.03 9.76 -11.54
N TYR A 46 38.93 9.00 -11.54
CA TYR A 46 37.69 9.42 -12.19
C TYR A 46 36.82 10.29 -11.27
N PHE A 47 36.53 9.82 -10.07
CA PHE A 47 35.71 10.52 -9.08
C PHE A 47 36.57 11.50 -8.26
N THR A 48 37.03 12.56 -8.92
CA THR A 48 37.99 13.51 -8.36
C THR A 48 37.43 14.37 -7.21
N GLU A 49 38.32 15.01 -6.45
CA GLU A 49 37.94 16.00 -5.42
C GLU A 49 37.13 17.18 -6.01
N SER A 50 37.48 17.58 -7.23
CA SER A 50 36.76 18.65 -7.95
C SER A 50 35.32 18.29 -8.27
N TRP A 51 35.05 16.99 -8.51
CA TRP A 51 33.71 16.47 -8.71
C TRP A 51 32.94 16.40 -7.40
N LEU A 52 33.56 15.89 -6.34
CA LEU A 52 32.97 15.81 -5.01
C LEU A 52 32.56 17.20 -4.48
N ALA A 53 33.40 18.22 -4.71
CA ALA A 53 33.12 19.62 -4.33
C ALA A 53 31.89 20.24 -5.02
N LYS A 54 31.39 19.64 -6.12
CA LYS A 54 30.16 20.09 -6.79
C LYS A 54 28.90 19.69 -6.01
N LEU A 55 29.00 18.76 -5.06
CA LEU A 55 27.89 18.34 -4.20
C LEU A 55 27.75 19.32 -3.04
N LYS A 56 26.51 19.68 -2.70
CA LYS A 56 26.23 20.62 -1.61
C LYS A 56 26.08 19.85 -0.31
N SER A 57 26.84 20.23 0.73
CA SER A 57 26.85 19.59 2.06
C SER A 57 25.80 20.13 3.03
N ASP A 58 25.31 21.35 2.82
CA ASP A 58 24.23 21.91 3.63
C ASP A 58 22.87 21.47 3.05
N THR A 59 22.50 20.23 3.36
CA THR A 59 21.31 19.55 2.83
C THR A 59 20.09 19.66 3.75
N SER A 60 20.16 20.48 4.81
CA SER A 60 19.12 20.74 5.84
C SER A 60 17.69 20.46 5.36
N ASP A 61 17.25 19.21 5.51
CA ASP A 61 16.03 18.58 4.96
C ASP A 61 15.49 19.04 3.59
N ASN A 62 16.36 19.62 2.77
CA ASN A 62 15.98 20.20 1.50
C ASN A 62 16.03 19.10 0.43
N GLN A 63 14.88 18.45 0.23
CA GLN A 63 14.66 17.39 -0.76
C GLN A 63 15.22 17.76 -2.15
N ARG A 64 15.11 19.02 -2.58
CA ARG A 64 15.62 19.47 -3.89
C ARG A 64 17.13 19.40 -3.97
N ILE A 65 17.84 19.74 -2.88
CA ILE A 65 19.31 19.66 -2.82
C ILE A 65 19.74 18.19 -2.80
N LYS A 66 19.10 17.35 -1.97
CA LYS A 66 19.34 15.89 -1.91
C LYS A 66 19.16 15.24 -3.29
N THR A 67 18.04 15.51 -3.95
CA THR A 67 17.75 15.00 -5.31
C THR A 67 18.77 15.47 -6.34
N ASN A 68 19.20 16.74 -6.28
CA ASN A 68 20.21 17.27 -7.22
C ASN A 68 21.60 16.65 -7.00
N ASN A 69 21.97 16.37 -5.75
CA ASN A 69 23.20 15.64 -5.44
C ASN A 69 23.13 14.21 -5.99
N LEU A 70 22.05 13.48 -5.71
CA LEU A 70 21.83 12.12 -6.23
C LEU A 70 21.83 12.08 -7.77
N LYS A 71 21.28 13.09 -8.46
CA LYS A 71 21.34 13.19 -9.92
C LYS A 71 22.77 13.27 -10.44
N LYS A 72 23.63 14.05 -9.78
CA LYS A 72 25.06 14.15 -10.14
C LYS A 72 25.78 12.82 -9.91
N VAL A 73 25.49 12.16 -8.79
CA VAL A 73 26.05 10.84 -8.45
C VAL A 73 25.64 9.80 -9.49
N LEU A 74 24.34 9.63 -9.74
CA LEU A 74 23.84 8.67 -10.72
C LEU A 74 24.41 8.94 -12.11
N LYS A 75 24.42 10.20 -12.55
CA LYS A 75 25.01 10.57 -13.84
C LYS A 75 26.48 10.15 -13.93
N SER A 76 27.26 10.39 -12.90
CA SER A 76 28.70 10.08 -12.93
C SER A 76 28.94 8.56 -12.89
N ILE A 77 28.06 7.81 -12.23
CA ILE A 77 28.08 6.34 -12.27
C ILE A 77 27.75 5.86 -13.70
N THR A 78 26.68 6.37 -14.32
CA THR A 78 26.30 5.96 -15.67
C THR A 78 27.36 6.34 -16.71
N ASP A 79 27.96 7.52 -16.57
CA ASP A 79 29.05 7.98 -17.42
C ASP A 79 30.26 7.03 -17.26
N TYR A 80 30.63 6.64 -16.02
CA TYR A 80 31.68 5.65 -15.76
C TYR A 80 31.42 4.29 -16.40
N TYR A 81 30.18 3.77 -16.31
CA TYR A 81 29.79 2.53 -16.98
C TYR A 81 29.99 2.61 -18.50
N SER A 82 29.59 3.72 -19.11
CA SER A 82 29.67 3.87 -20.56
C SER A 82 31.07 4.21 -21.08
N GLU A 83 31.82 5.08 -20.39
CA GLU A 83 33.08 5.64 -20.86
C GLU A 83 34.29 4.82 -20.41
N VAL A 84 34.27 4.29 -19.18
CA VAL A 84 35.40 3.57 -18.58
C VAL A 84 35.20 2.07 -18.68
N LEU A 85 34.04 1.57 -18.24
CA LEU A 85 33.76 0.13 -18.27
C LEU A 85 33.34 -0.36 -19.66
N THR A 86 32.96 0.55 -20.57
CA THR A 86 32.43 0.24 -21.91
C THR A 86 31.23 -0.72 -21.88
N GLN A 87 30.44 -0.67 -20.80
CA GLN A 87 29.30 -1.53 -20.57
C GLN A 87 27.98 -0.78 -20.76
N THR A 88 26.96 -1.47 -21.27
CA THR A 88 25.63 -0.89 -21.51
C THR A 88 24.60 -1.42 -20.52
N LEU A 89 24.01 -0.51 -19.72
CA LEU A 89 22.97 -0.83 -18.74
C LEU A 89 21.58 -1.01 -19.40
N MET A 90 21.47 -1.71 -20.54
CA MET A 90 20.27 -1.71 -21.40
C MET A 90 18.99 -2.24 -20.73
N ASP A 91 19.13 -3.07 -19.70
CA ASP A 91 18.01 -3.74 -19.01
C ASP A 91 17.98 -3.49 -17.49
N PHE A 92 18.82 -2.58 -16.98
CA PHE A 92 18.83 -2.21 -15.57
C PHE A 92 17.75 -1.18 -15.28
N GLN A 93 16.90 -1.44 -14.28
CA GLN A 93 15.90 -0.46 -13.83
C GLN A 93 16.59 0.68 -13.07
N MET A 94 16.61 1.86 -13.67
CA MET A 94 17.22 3.05 -13.05
C MET A 94 16.48 3.47 -11.77
N PRO A 95 17.22 3.88 -10.71
CA PRO A 95 16.62 4.24 -9.42
C PRO A 95 15.82 5.56 -9.48
N ASP A 96 14.67 5.60 -8.82
CA ASP A 96 13.92 6.86 -8.63
C ASP A 96 14.53 7.71 -7.52
N LEU A 97 15.29 8.72 -7.93
CA LEU A 97 16.02 9.61 -7.03
C LEU A 97 15.12 10.46 -6.13
N ASN A 98 13.86 10.72 -6.52
CA ASN A 98 12.94 11.49 -5.68
C ASN A 98 12.47 10.66 -4.48
N MET A 99 12.22 9.37 -4.69
CA MET A 99 11.82 8.43 -3.65
C MET A 99 12.95 8.19 -2.64
N ILE A 100 14.20 8.16 -3.10
CA ILE A 100 15.38 8.12 -2.22
C ILE A 100 15.47 9.40 -1.38
N ALA A 101 15.40 10.58 -2.01
CA ALA A 101 15.59 11.86 -1.33
C ALA A 101 14.49 12.22 -0.32
N ASP A 102 13.25 11.77 -0.57
CA ASP A 102 12.05 12.10 0.22
C ASP A 102 11.76 11.06 1.31
N LYS A 103 11.65 9.79 0.90
CA LYS A 103 11.16 8.71 1.76
C LYS A 103 12.25 7.76 2.21
N THR A 104 13.49 7.95 1.74
CA THR A 104 14.57 6.98 1.93
C THR A 104 14.11 5.57 1.53
N ASP A 105 13.45 5.47 0.36
CA ASP A 105 12.92 4.21 -0.11
C ASP A 105 14.05 3.19 -0.33
N GLU A 106 14.01 2.10 0.44
CA GLU A 106 15.05 1.06 0.46
C GLU A 106 15.17 0.35 -0.90
N THR A 107 14.08 0.24 -1.65
CA THR A 107 14.10 -0.42 -2.96
C THR A 107 14.87 0.44 -3.96
N GLU A 108 14.56 1.72 -4.05
CA GLU A 108 15.25 2.64 -4.95
C GLU A 108 16.70 2.90 -4.50
N LEU A 109 16.95 2.98 -3.19
CA LEU A 109 18.30 3.11 -2.65
C LEU A 109 19.14 1.87 -2.98
N SER A 110 18.58 0.66 -2.85
CA SER A 110 19.30 -0.58 -3.19
C SER A 110 19.72 -0.62 -4.66
N ARG A 111 18.89 -0.13 -5.59
CA ARG A 111 19.24 -0.03 -7.02
C ARG A 111 20.41 0.91 -7.25
N LEU A 112 20.42 2.08 -6.59
CA LEU A 112 21.55 3.02 -6.68
C LEU A 112 22.84 2.41 -6.11
N LEU A 113 22.76 1.77 -4.94
CA LEU A 113 23.91 1.12 -4.31
C LEU A 113 24.41 -0.11 -5.09
N GLN A 114 23.52 -0.83 -5.77
CA GLN A 114 23.87 -1.93 -6.66
C GLN A 114 24.76 -1.44 -7.82
N LEU A 115 24.45 -0.28 -8.41
CA LEU A 115 25.33 0.32 -9.42
C LEU A 115 26.71 0.69 -8.85
N VAL A 116 26.77 1.21 -7.63
CA VAL A 116 28.05 1.51 -6.94
C VAL A 116 28.86 0.24 -6.70
N LEU A 117 28.20 -0.85 -6.29
CA LEU A 117 28.83 -2.17 -6.14
C LEU A 117 29.41 -2.65 -7.48
N GLY A 118 28.65 -2.50 -8.57
CA GLY A 118 29.13 -2.89 -9.90
C GLY A 118 30.33 -2.07 -10.38
N VAL A 119 30.39 -0.77 -10.05
CA VAL A 119 31.60 0.06 -10.25
C VAL A 119 32.77 -0.49 -9.44
N ALA A 120 32.56 -0.81 -8.15
CA ALA A 120 33.63 -1.31 -7.27
C ALA A 120 34.23 -2.65 -7.75
N VAL A 121 33.41 -3.59 -8.22
CA VAL A 121 33.89 -4.90 -8.68
C VAL A 121 34.41 -4.90 -10.12
N SER A 122 34.25 -3.79 -10.84
CA SER A 122 34.71 -3.64 -12.23
C SER A 122 35.83 -2.61 -12.40
N CYS A 123 36.21 -1.88 -11.34
CA CYS A 123 37.31 -0.92 -11.37
C CYS A 123 38.70 -1.60 -11.39
N ASP A 124 39.75 -0.82 -11.62
CA ASP A 124 41.14 -1.30 -11.65
C ASP A 124 41.56 -2.01 -10.35
N ARG A 125 41.03 -1.56 -9.20
CA ARG A 125 41.28 -2.13 -7.87
C ARG A 125 40.20 -3.12 -7.42
N LYS A 126 39.47 -3.73 -8.36
CA LYS A 126 38.39 -4.69 -8.05
C LYS A 126 38.77 -5.80 -7.08
N GLN A 127 40.02 -6.29 -7.12
CA GLN A 127 40.49 -7.36 -6.24
C GLN A 127 40.33 -7.02 -4.76
N TYR A 128 40.66 -5.78 -4.38
CA TYR A 128 40.51 -5.30 -3.00
C TYR A 128 39.04 -5.31 -2.54
N TYR A 129 38.13 -4.84 -3.41
CA TYR A 129 36.70 -4.80 -3.09
C TYR A 129 36.06 -6.20 -3.07
N ILE A 130 36.52 -7.12 -3.93
CA ILE A 130 36.09 -8.52 -3.94
C ILE A 130 36.56 -9.22 -2.67
N GLU A 131 37.82 -9.07 -2.26
CA GLU A 131 38.35 -9.64 -1.02
C GLU A 131 37.62 -9.11 0.22
N ASN A 132 37.30 -7.82 0.22
CA ASN A 132 36.49 -7.22 1.27
C ASN A 132 35.09 -7.85 1.34
N ILE A 133 34.43 -8.08 0.20
CA ILE A 133 33.14 -8.81 0.16
C ILE A 133 33.32 -10.23 0.72
N MET A 134 34.39 -10.95 0.32
CA MET A 134 34.69 -12.31 0.79
C MET A 134 35.00 -12.42 2.28
N SER A 135 35.28 -11.30 2.96
CA SER A 135 35.48 -11.23 4.42
C SER A 135 34.19 -10.98 5.22
N MET A 136 33.08 -10.67 4.53
CA MET A 136 31.78 -10.41 5.16
C MET A 136 31.04 -11.70 5.54
N GLU A 137 29.90 -11.58 6.22
CA GLU A 137 29.02 -12.71 6.54
C GLU A 137 28.53 -13.43 5.27
N GLU A 138 28.47 -14.77 5.30
CA GLU A 138 28.09 -15.60 4.15
C GLU A 138 26.72 -15.21 3.57
N SER A 139 25.75 -14.86 4.42
CA SER A 139 24.43 -14.39 4.00
C SER A 139 24.51 -13.10 3.18
N VAL A 140 25.40 -12.18 3.54
CA VAL A 140 25.64 -10.92 2.82
C VAL A 140 26.39 -11.18 1.52
N GLN A 141 27.40 -12.06 1.53
CA GLN A 141 28.15 -12.45 0.33
C GLN A 141 27.22 -12.97 -0.77
N HIS A 142 26.31 -13.89 -0.43
CA HIS A 142 25.36 -14.45 -1.39
C HIS A 142 24.42 -13.38 -1.97
N VAL A 143 24.00 -12.42 -1.16
CA VAL A 143 23.15 -11.31 -1.63
C VAL A 143 23.92 -10.39 -2.58
N LEU A 144 25.16 -10.02 -2.25
CA LEU A 144 26.00 -9.17 -3.09
C LEU A 144 26.40 -9.89 -4.39
N MET A 145 26.70 -11.19 -4.34
CA MET A 145 27.01 -12.01 -5.52
C MET A 145 25.84 -12.03 -6.51
N ASN A 146 24.62 -12.24 -6.02
CA ASN A 146 23.41 -12.18 -6.85
C ASN A 146 23.20 -10.78 -7.45
N ALA A 147 23.49 -9.72 -6.69
CA ALA A 147 23.38 -8.34 -7.18
C ALA A 147 24.40 -8.03 -8.29
N ILE A 148 25.63 -8.53 -8.17
CA ILE A 148 26.67 -8.45 -9.21
C ILE A 148 26.27 -9.26 -10.44
N GLN A 149 25.75 -10.47 -10.24
CA GLN A 149 25.26 -11.32 -11.32
C GLN A 149 24.11 -10.66 -12.08
N GLU A 150 23.15 -10.03 -11.41
CA GLU A 150 22.06 -9.28 -12.06
C GLU A 150 22.59 -8.16 -12.98
N LEU A 151 23.72 -7.53 -12.62
CA LEU A 151 24.39 -6.53 -13.45
C LEU A 151 25.17 -7.14 -14.63
N MET A 152 25.74 -8.34 -14.47
CA MET A 152 26.61 -8.98 -15.48
C MET A 152 25.89 -9.94 -16.44
N ILE A 153 24.72 -10.47 -16.07
CA ILE A 153 24.05 -11.59 -16.78
C ILE A 153 23.48 -11.22 -18.16
N LYS A 154 23.41 -9.94 -18.55
CA LYS A 154 22.71 -9.53 -19.78
C LYS A 154 23.60 -9.03 -20.93
N GLU A 155 24.87 -8.76 -20.70
CA GLU A 155 25.84 -8.58 -21.79
C GLU A 155 26.22 -9.92 -22.44
N ASN A 156 26.31 -11.00 -21.65
CA ASN A 156 26.67 -12.33 -22.18
C ASN A 156 25.56 -13.07 -22.93
N ARG A 157 24.28 -12.66 -22.82
CA ARG A 157 23.19 -13.35 -23.54
C ARG A 157 23.14 -13.02 -25.03
N LYS A 158 23.39 -11.76 -25.41
CA LYS A 158 23.44 -11.37 -26.83
C LYS A 158 24.69 -11.91 -27.52
N VAL A 159 25.82 -11.95 -26.81
CA VAL A 159 27.06 -12.54 -27.34
C VAL A 159 26.96 -14.07 -27.46
N ASN A 160 26.32 -14.77 -26.52
CA ASN A 160 26.24 -16.23 -26.61
C ASN A 160 25.24 -16.75 -27.66
N GLU A 161 24.16 -16.02 -27.97
CA GLU A 161 23.22 -16.43 -29.03
C GLU A 161 23.85 -16.29 -30.43
N GLU A 162 24.51 -15.17 -30.72
CA GLU A 162 25.20 -14.98 -32.02
C GLU A 162 26.41 -15.91 -32.20
N TYR A 163 27.16 -16.22 -31.14
CA TYR A 163 28.30 -17.14 -31.20
C TYR A 163 27.89 -18.62 -31.25
N SER A 164 26.74 -18.99 -30.66
CA SER A 164 26.21 -20.35 -30.78
C SER A 164 25.73 -20.63 -32.19
N GLU A 165 25.02 -19.67 -32.81
CA GLU A 165 24.52 -19.80 -34.18
C GLU A 165 25.67 -19.85 -35.20
N LEU A 166 26.71 -19.03 -35.01
CA LEU A 166 27.93 -19.07 -35.82
C LEU A 166 28.75 -20.35 -35.58
N GLY A 167 28.77 -20.86 -34.34
CA GLY A 167 29.42 -22.12 -33.97
C GLY A 167 28.77 -23.33 -34.64
N ASP A 168 27.44 -23.38 -34.68
CA ASP A 168 26.68 -24.44 -35.36
C ASP A 168 26.84 -24.38 -36.88
N GLN A 169 26.87 -23.18 -37.47
CA GLN A 169 27.16 -22.99 -38.89
C GLN A 169 28.60 -23.41 -39.26
N LEU A 170 29.59 -23.08 -38.42
CA LEU A 170 30.99 -23.48 -38.63
C LEU A 170 31.16 -24.99 -38.52
N LYS A 171 30.47 -25.63 -37.55
CA LYS A 171 30.48 -27.08 -37.40
C LYS A 171 29.86 -27.77 -38.61
N HIS A 172 28.72 -27.28 -39.11
CA HIS A 172 28.10 -27.80 -40.32
C HIS A 172 29.03 -27.65 -41.54
N ALA A 173 29.68 -26.49 -41.70
CA ALA A 173 30.61 -26.26 -42.80
C ALA A 173 31.86 -27.18 -42.73
N LEU A 174 32.36 -27.47 -41.53
CA LEU A 174 33.47 -28.42 -41.34
C LEU A 174 33.07 -29.86 -41.63
N GLU A 175 31.86 -30.27 -41.23
CA GLU A 175 31.31 -31.59 -41.55
C GLU A 175 31.11 -31.75 -43.07
N GLU A 176 30.63 -30.72 -43.75
CA GLU A 176 30.46 -30.70 -45.20
C GLU A 176 31.81 -30.71 -45.93
N LEU A 177 32.79 -29.96 -45.45
CA LEU A 177 34.15 -29.99 -45.98
C LEU A 177 34.80 -31.37 -45.82
N ASN A 178 34.65 -32.01 -44.66
CA ASN A 178 35.18 -33.37 -44.45
C ASN A 178 34.53 -34.38 -45.40
N ARG A 179 33.20 -34.32 -45.60
CA ARG A 179 32.52 -35.17 -46.58
C ARG A 179 33.06 -34.98 -48.00
N VAL A 180 33.35 -33.73 -48.39
CA VAL A 180 33.93 -33.43 -49.70
C VAL A 180 35.37 -33.95 -49.81
N VAL A 181 36.16 -33.87 -48.74
CA VAL A 181 37.52 -34.42 -48.71
C VAL A 181 37.49 -35.95 -48.82
N GLU A 182 36.63 -36.62 -48.04
CA GLU A 182 36.45 -38.07 -48.11
C GLU A 182 36.02 -38.53 -49.52
N ALA A 183 35.03 -37.85 -50.12
CA ALA A 183 34.59 -38.15 -51.48
C ALA A 183 35.71 -37.93 -52.52
N LYS A 184 36.54 -36.90 -52.34
CA LYS A 184 37.70 -36.64 -53.20
C LYS A 184 38.75 -37.75 -53.07
N GLU A 185 39.07 -38.18 -51.85
CA GLU A 185 40.02 -39.27 -51.60
C GLU A 185 39.52 -40.60 -52.19
N GLU A 186 38.22 -40.89 -52.10
CA GLU A 186 37.61 -42.06 -52.72
C GLU A 186 37.76 -42.04 -54.25
N ILE A 187 37.50 -40.90 -54.88
CA ILE A 187 37.69 -40.72 -56.33
C ILE A 187 39.17 -40.88 -56.70
N GLU A 188 40.09 -40.27 -55.96
CA GLU A 188 41.54 -40.40 -56.21
C GLU A 188 42.01 -41.86 -56.08
N ASN A 189 41.53 -42.58 -55.08
CA ASN A 189 41.83 -44.00 -54.91
C ASN A 189 41.27 -44.83 -56.06
N ARG A 190 40.05 -44.53 -56.52
CA ARG A 190 39.46 -45.22 -57.67
C ARG A 190 40.23 -44.95 -58.96
N CYS A 191 40.70 -43.72 -59.16
CA CYS A 191 41.58 -43.39 -60.29
C CYS A 191 42.89 -44.17 -60.24
N ARG A 192 43.57 -44.23 -59.07
CA ARG A 192 44.81 -45.02 -58.92
C ARG A 192 44.59 -46.52 -59.16
N GLU A 193 43.47 -47.05 -58.70
CA GLU A 193 43.11 -48.46 -58.93
C GLU A 193 42.89 -48.74 -60.43
N LEU A 194 42.19 -47.84 -61.13
CA LEU A 194 41.99 -47.94 -62.57
C LEU A 194 43.31 -47.82 -63.34
N ASP A 195 44.20 -46.91 -62.95
CA ASP A 195 45.53 -46.77 -63.57
C ASP A 195 46.37 -48.05 -63.40
N LEU A 196 46.32 -48.67 -62.21
CA LEU A 196 46.99 -49.94 -61.95
C LEU A 196 46.41 -51.06 -62.82
N GLN A 197 45.08 -51.17 -62.91
CA GLN A 197 44.40 -52.16 -63.76
C GLN A 197 44.77 -51.98 -65.23
N VAL A 198 44.84 -50.74 -65.71
CA VAL A 198 45.26 -50.44 -67.09
C VAL A 198 46.70 -50.87 -67.32
N SER A 199 47.62 -50.60 -66.38
CA SER A 199 49.01 -51.03 -66.46
C SER A 199 49.14 -52.55 -66.51
N THR A 200 48.45 -53.28 -65.63
CA THR A 200 48.49 -54.74 -65.60
C THR A 200 47.93 -55.35 -66.88
N LEU A 201 46.82 -54.80 -67.40
CA LEU A 201 46.25 -55.25 -68.67
C LEU A 201 47.17 -54.97 -69.86
N GLN A 202 47.94 -53.88 -69.84
CA GLN A 202 48.95 -53.59 -70.85
C GLN A 202 50.11 -54.60 -70.81
N ASP A 203 50.59 -54.93 -69.61
CA ASP A 203 51.66 -55.93 -69.42
C ASP A 203 51.21 -57.33 -69.85
N GLU A 204 49.99 -57.74 -69.46
CA GLU A 204 49.40 -59.00 -69.89
C GLU A 204 49.23 -59.06 -71.40
N LYS A 205 48.75 -57.99 -72.04
CA LYS A 205 48.65 -57.89 -73.50
C LYS A 205 50.02 -58.07 -74.17
N LEU A 206 51.07 -57.44 -73.64
CA LEU A 206 52.43 -57.58 -74.16
C LEU A 206 52.95 -59.02 -73.97
N GLY A 207 52.70 -59.62 -72.81
CA GLY A 207 53.05 -61.01 -72.52
C GLY A 207 52.37 -61.99 -73.50
N LEU A 208 51.07 -61.84 -73.72
CA LEU A 208 50.30 -62.66 -74.67
C LEU A 208 50.81 -62.51 -76.11
N ILE A 209 51.20 -61.30 -76.54
CA ILE A 209 51.80 -61.08 -77.86
C ILE A 209 53.13 -61.83 -78.00
N GLN A 210 53.99 -61.76 -76.98
CA GLN A 210 55.28 -62.47 -76.97
C GLN A 210 55.08 -63.99 -76.99
N GLU A 211 54.15 -64.50 -76.19
CA GLU A 211 53.85 -65.93 -76.13
C GLU A 211 53.24 -66.44 -77.44
N THR A 212 52.34 -65.68 -78.06
CA THR A 212 51.79 -66.00 -79.38
C THR A 212 52.89 -66.07 -80.44
N THR A 213 53.86 -65.17 -80.39
CA THR A 213 55.02 -65.18 -81.30
C THR A 213 55.88 -66.43 -81.08
N ARG A 214 56.20 -66.73 -79.81
CA ARG A 214 57.00 -67.89 -79.42
C ARG A 214 56.33 -69.22 -79.77
N LEU A 215 55.01 -69.32 -79.60
CA LEU A 215 54.24 -70.52 -79.95
C LEU A 215 54.21 -70.71 -81.47
N ASN A 216 54.04 -69.64 -82.25
CA ASN A 216 54.14 -69.70 -83.71
C ASN A 216 55.53 -70.17 -84.18
N ASP A 217 56.61 -69.65 -83.59
CA ASP A 217 57.99 -70.10 -83.91
C ASP A 217 58.22 -71.57 -83.54
N ARG A 218 57.59 -72.03 -82.45
CA ARG A 218 57.73 -73.40 -81.95
C ARG A 218 56.89 -74.38 -82.77
N ILE A 219 55.72 -73.99 -83.25
CA ILE A 219 54.92 -74.76 -84.21
C ILE A 219 55.70 -74.93 -85.52
N GLN A 220 56.35 -73.87 -86.02
CA GLN A 220 57.26 -73.96 -87.18
C GLN A 220 58.44 -74.93 -86.95
N GLN A 221 58.93 -75.05 -85.71
CA GLN A 221 60.01 -75.99 -85.38
C GLN A 221 59.52 -77.43 -85.23
N PHE A 222 58.31 -77.65 -84.72
CA PHE A 222 57.75 -79.00 -84.55
C PHE A 222 57.21 -79.62 -85.85
N GLU A 223 56.84 -78.82 -86.85
CA GLU A 223 56.57 -79.32 -88.22
C GLU A 223 57.81 -79.96 -88.89
N SER A 224 59.02 -79.80 -88.32
CA SER A 224 60.27 -80.31 -88.90
C SER A 224 60.82 -81.61 -88.30
N LEU A 225 60.21 -82.13 -87.22
CA LEU A 225 60.80 -83.23 -86.44
C LEU A 225 59.73 -84.16 -85.84
N GLU A 226 58.97 -84.84 -86.70
CA GLU A 226 58.26 -86.07 -86.30
C GLU A 226 58.79 -87.25 -87.09
N ASP A 227 59.64 -88.08 -86.46
CA ASP A 227 59.33 -89.52 -86.38
C ASP A 227 60.25 -90.27 -85.39
N SER A 228 59.66 -91.21 -84.63
CA SER A 228 60.23 -92.48 -84.13
C SER A 228 59.70 -92.88 -82.75
N GLU A 229 58.66 -93.73 -82.76
CA GLU A 229 58.17 -94.46 -81.59
C GLU A 229 59.13 -95.56 -81.11
N SER A 230 59.45 -95.59 -79.81
CA SER A 230 60.01 -96.79 -79.17
C SER A 230 59.51 -96.98 -77.73
N VAL A 231 59.60 -98.22 -77.23
CA VAL A 231 59.03 -98.78 -75.99
C VAL A 231 59.19 -97.94 -74.68
N PRO A 232 60.26 -97.14 -74.45
CA PRO A 232 60.30 -96.16 -73.35
C PRO A 232 59.13 -95.16 -73.37
N ARG A 233 58.63 -94.82 -74.57
CA ARG A 233 57.46 -93.97 -74.79
C ARG A 233 56.19 -94.59 -74.19
N ARG A 234 56.04 -95.92 -74.19
CA ARG A 234 54.88 -96.58 -73.57
C ARG A 234 54.91 -96.54 -72.05
N ARG A 235 56.05 -96.84 -71.40
CA ARG A 235 56.17 -96.72 -69.93
C ARG A 235 56.08 -95.28 -69.46
N TYR A 236 56.71 -94.36 -70.19
CA TYR A 236 56.56 -92.93 -69.98
C TYR A 236 55.10 -92.50 -70.16
N ALA A 237 54.41 -92.95 -71.21
CA ALA A 237 52.99 -92.67 -71.42
C ALA A 237 52.10 -93.22 -70.29
N THR A 238 52.38 -94.41 -69.75
CA THR A 238 51.61 -94.96 -68.62
C THR A 238 51.85 -94.19 -67.31
N LEU A 239 53.09 -93.81 -67.00
CA LEU A 239 53.40 -92.97 -65.84
C LEU A 239 52.82 -91.56 -66.00
N GLN A 240 52.91 -91.00 -67.20
CA GLN A 240 52.35 -89.70 -67.54
C GLN A 240 50.81 -89.71 -67.44
N GLN A 241 50.14 -90.77 -67.90
CA GLN A 241 48.71 -90.97 -67.69
C GLN A 241 48.35 -91.06 -66.21
N ARG A 242 49.19 -91.70 -65.37
CA ARG A 242 48.96 -91.78 -63.93
C ARG A 242 49.16 -90.44 -63.23
N ILE A 243 50.22 -89.70 -63.57
CA ILE A 243 50.43 -88.33 -63.10
C ILE A 243 49.27 -87.44 -63.52
N GLN A 244 48.81 -87.54 -64.77
CA GLN A 244 47.66 -86.80 -65.27
C GLN A 244 46.39 -87.16 -64.50
N SER A 245 46.12 -88.45 -64.23
CA SER A 245 44.96 -88.85 -63.43
C SER A 245 45.01 -88.32 -61.99
N GLN A 246 46.20 -88.29 -61.36
CA GLN A 246 46.37 -87.77 -60.01
C GLN A 246 46.29 -86.24 -59.99
N GLN A 247 46.80 -85.56 -61.01
CA GLN A 247 46.65 -84.12 -61.19
C GLN A 247 45.19 -83.73 -61.42
N GLU A 248 44.45 -84.49 -62.22
CA GLU A 248 43.01 -84.31 -62.41
C GLU A 248 42.22 -84.53 -61.10
N GLU A 249 42.61 -85.52 -60.29
CA GLU A 249 41.99 -85.79 -58.99
C GLU A 249 42.29 -84.67 -57.98
N ILE A 250 43.55 -84.22 -57.89
CA ILE A 250 43.94 -83.07 -57.06
C ILE A 250 43.17 -81.83 -57.49
N PHE A 251 43.14 -81.52 -58.79
CA PHE A 251 42.40 -80.37 -59.31
C PHE A 251 40.91 -80.44 -58.97
N LYS A 252 40.28 -81.61 -59.08
CA LYS A 252 38.87 -81.80 -58.69
C LYS A 252 38.65 -81.56 -57.19
N LEU A 253 39.53 -82.06 -56.33
CA LEU A 253 39.45 -81.86 -54.89
C LEU A 253 39.68 -80.39 -54.50
N GLU A 254 40.70 -79.74 -55.07
CA GLU A 254 41.00 -78.32 -54.86
C GLU A 254 39.82 -77.44 -55.30
N THR A 255 39.26 -77.71 -56.49
CA THR A 255 38.09 -76.99 -57.00
C THR A 255 36.85 -77.25 -56.12
N GLY A 256 36.67 -78.46 -55.61
CA GLY A 256 35.58 -78.80 -54.69
C GLY A 256 35.67 -78.08 -53.35
N ILE A 257 36.87 -78.01 -52.76
CA ILE A 257 37.12 -77.24 -51.52
C ILE A 257 36.87 -75.76 -51.77
N LEU A 258 37.40 -75.20 -52.87
CA LEU A 258 37.21 -73.80 -53.22
C LEU A 258 35.73 -73.48 -53.43
N PHE A 259 35.00 -74.33 -54.15
CA PHE A 259 33.56 -74.18 -54.37
C PHE A 259 32.79 -74.18 -53.05
N HIS A 260 33.07 -75.12 -52.14
CA HIS A 260 32.41 -75.16 -50.83
C HIS A 260 32.75 -73.91 -49.99
N TYR A 261 34.02 -73.50 -49.96
CA TYR A 261 34.45 -72.31 -49.21
C TYR A 261 33.77 -71.03 -49.73
N VAL A 262 33.73 -70.83 -51.05
CA VAL A 262 33.07 -69.66 -51.66
C VAL A 262 31.58 -69.66 -51.36
N ASN A 263 30.89 -70.79 -51.50
CA ASN A 263 29.46 -70.88 -51.21
C ASN A 263 29.14 -70.65 -49.72
N TYR A 264 29.97 -71.19 -48.81
CA TYR A 264 29.81 -70.94 -47.37
C TYR A 264 29.96 -69.46 -47.03
N ASN A 265 31.00 -68.80 -47.54
CA ASN A 265 31.20 -67.37 -47.31
C ASN A 265 30.10 -66.53 -47.95
N ARG A 266 29.60 -66.90 -49.12
CA ARG A 266 28.47 -66.24 -49.76
C ARG A 266 27.20 -66.33 -48.92
N ALA A 267 26.84 -67.53 -48.45
CA ALA A 267 25.69 -67.71 -47.58
C ALA A 267 25.81 -66.91 -46.28
N LYS A 268 27.00 -66.87 -45.67
CA LYS A 268 27.27 -66.07 -44.48
C LYS A 268 27.12 -64.56 -44.75
N LEU A 269 27.60 -64.08 -45.90
CA LEU A 269 27.44 -62.69 -46.32
C LEU A 269 25.97 -62.33 -46.55
N ASP A 270 25.18 -63.23 -47.13
CA ASP A 270 23.76 -62.98 -47.38
C ASP A 270 22.97 -62.87 -46.06
N VAL A 271 23.25 -63.72 -45.07
CA VAL A 271 22.65 -63.60 -43.71
C VAL A 271 23.05 -62.28 -43.04
N LEU A 272 24.33 -61.90 -43.10
CA LEU A 272 24.79 -60.64 -42.50
C LEU A 272 24.17 -59.40 -43.18
N ARG A 273 23.90 -59.48 -44.49
CA ARG A 273 23.21 -58.41 -45.22
C ARG A 273 21.75 -58.29 -44.77
N GLU A 274 21.05 -59.42 -44.64
CA GLU A 274 19.67 -59.45 -44.16
C GLU A 274 19.56 -58.89 -42.73
N ASP A 275 20.47 -59.29 -41.83
CA ASP A 275 20.54 -58.74 -40.47
C ASP A 275 20.78 -57.22 -40.47
N ASN A 276 21.66 -56.73 -41.35
CA ASN A 276 21.94 -55.30 -41.47
C ASN A 276 20.71 -54.53 -41.98
N GLU A 277 20.02 -55.03 -43.00
CA GLU A 277 18.77 -54.45 -43.48
C GLU A 277 17.69 -54.40 -42.39
N ASN A 278 17.57 -55.46 -41.59
CA ASN A 278 16.62 -55.51 -40.48
C ASN A 278 16.98 -54.53 -39.36
N LEU A 279 18.27 -54.37 -39.05
CA LEU A 279 18.75 -53.37 -38.09
C LEU A 279 18.51 -51.94 -38.58
N LEU A 280 18.72 -51.67 -39.87
CA LEU A 280 18.44 -50.37 -40.47
C LEU A 280 16.94 -50.02 -40.38
N LYS A 281 16.05 -50.94 -40.78
CA LYS A 281 14.58 -50.74 -40.65
C LYS A 281 14.17 -50.44 -39.20
N ARG A 282 14.74 -51.18 -38.25
CA ARG A 282 14.46 -50.96 -36.82
C ARG A 282 14.98 -49.61 -36.34
N ASN A 283 16.09 -49.14 -36.86
CA ASN A 283 16.61 -47.81 -36.55
C ASN A 283 15.69 -46.72 -37.10
N ASP A 284 15.20 -46.86 -38.33
CA ASP A 284 14.23 -45.94 -38.92
C ASP A 284 12.93 -45.85 -38.10
N ASP A 285 12.38 -46.99 -37.68
CA ASP A 285 11.18 -47.04 -36.82
C ASP A 285 11.43 -46.33 -35.47
N LEU A 286 12.59 -46.57 -34.85
CA LEU A 286 12.98 -45.89 -33.61
C LEU A 286 13.15 -44.39 -33.81
N MET A 287 13.66 -43.95 -34.96
CA MET A 287 13.82 -42.54 -35.30
C MET A 287 12.45 -41.84 -35.44
N VAL A 288 11.48 -42.50 -36.09
CA VAL A 288 10.10 -42.02 -36.19
C VAL A 288 9.44 -41.93 -34.81
N LEU A 289 9.58 -42.96 -33.97
CA LEU A 289 9.06 -42.95 -32.60
C LEU A 289 9.69 -41.83 -31.76
N ALA A 290 11.00 -41.59 -31.89
CA ALA A 290 11.68 -40.50 -31.20
C ALA A 290 11.23 -39.12 -31.69
N SER A 291 10.88 -38.98 -32.98
CA SER A 291 10.27 -37.76 -33.52
C SER A 291 8.87 -37.54 -32.95
N ASN A 292 8.04 -38.58 -32.92
CA ASN A 292 6.68 -38.49 -32.37
C ASN A 292 6.69 -38.17 -30.87
N ALA A 293 7.63 -38.76 -30.10
CA ALA A 293 7.80 -38.45 -28.68
C ALA A 293 8.16 -36.97 -28.44
N ARG A 294 8.98 -36.37 -29.32
CA ARG A 294 9.27 -34.93 -29.29
C ARG A 294 8.03 -34.11 -29.59
N ASN A 295 7.28 -34.43 -30.64
CA ASN A 295 6.04 -33.73 -30.99
C ASN A 295 5.00 -33.77 -29.84
N PHE A 296 4.80 -34.95 -29.22
CA PHE A 296 3.88 -35.06 -28.08
C PHE A 296 4.35 -34.28 -26.85
N LYS A 297 5.67 -34.16 -26.65
CA LYS A 297 6.21 -33.31 -25.58
C LYS A 297 5.88 -31.84 -25.84
N ASP A 298 6.07 -31.37 -27.07
CA ASP A 298 5.75 -29.99 -27.45
C ASP A 298 4.24 -29.71 -27.31
N GLU A 299 3.38 -30.64 -27.73
CA GLU A 299 1.93 -30.53 -27.52
C GLU A 299 1.55 -30.49 -26.04
N LEU A 300 2.18 -31.31 -25.20
CA LEU A 300 1.97 -31.29 -23.75
C LEU A 300 2.41 -29.96 -23.12
N ASP A 301 3.52 -29.38 -23.57
CA ASP A 301 3.99 -28.09 -23.06
C ASP A 301 3.05 -26.94 -23.50
N VAL A 302 2.50 -26.99 -24.73
CA VAL A 302 1.43 -26.07 -25.16
C VAL A 302 0.17 -26.23 -24.30
N LEU A 303 -0.24 -27.46 -24.00
CA LEU A 303 -1.41 -27.73 -23.16
C LEU A 303 -1.19 -27.28 -21.71
N ARG A 304 0.02 -27.44 -21.16
CA ARG A 304 0.38 -26.90 -19.84
C ARG A 304 0.25 -25.39 -19.77
N ASN A 305 0.80 -24.68 -20.76
CA ASN A 305 0.66 -23.22 -20.84
C ASN A 305 -0.80 -22.77 -20.94
N LYS A 306 -1.64 -23.51 -21.71
CA LYS A 306 -3.09 -23.25 -21.78
C LYS A 306 -3.77 -23.50 -20.43
N SER A 307 -3.42 -24.58 -19.73
CA SER A 307 -3.94 -24.91 -18.40
C SER A 307 -3.60 -23.81 -17.37
N GLU A 308 -2.34 -23.37 -17.32
CA GLU A 308 -1.94 -22.27 -16.44
C GLU A 308 -2.69 -20.96 -16.74
N LYS A 309 -2.94 -20.67 -18.02
CA LYS A 309 -3.75 -19.52 -18.42
C LYS A 309 -5.19 -19.66 -17.93
N VAL A 310 -5.78 -20.86 -18.01
CA VAL A 310 -7.11 -21.13 -17.48
C VAL A 310 -7.14 -20.92 -15.96
N THR A 311 -6.19 -21.47 -15.21
CA THR A 311 -6.11 -21.28 -13.75
C THR A 311 -5.98 -19.79 -13.36
N LYS A 312 -5.21 -19.01 -14.13
CA LYS A 312 -5.13 -17.55 -13.94
C LYS A 312 -6.46 -16.85 -14.22
N LEU A 313 -7.18 -17.26 -15.27
CA LEU A 313 -8.50 -16.70 -15.57
C LEU A 313 -9.53 -17.08 -14.49
N GLU A 314 -9.53 -18.33 -14.01
CA GLU A 314 -10.39 -18.79 -12.92
C GLU A 314 -10.17 -17.96 -11.64
N SER A 315 -8.91 -17.73 -11.24
CA SER A 315 -8.63 -16.90 -10.07
C SER A 315 -9.07 -15.44 -10.26
N THR A 316 -8.96 -14.88 -11.47
CA THR A 316 -9.51 -13.54 -11.76
C THR A 316 -11.03 -13.50 -11.70
N ILE A 317 -11.72 -14.56 -12.15
CA ILE A 317 -13.17 -14.68 -12.09
C ILE A 317 -13.63 -14.75 -10.63
N ASP A 318 -12.96 -15.54 -9.79
CA ASP A 318 -13.31 -15.63 -8.38
C ASP A 318 -13.08 -14.30 -7.64
N ALA A 319 -12.00 -13.58 -7.97
CA ALA A 319 -11.79 -12.23 -7.47
C ALA A 319 -12.90 -11.25 -7.90
N TYR A 320 -13.42 -11.38 -9.13
CA TYR A 320 -14.54 -10.56 -9.58
C TYR A 320 -15.87 -10.95 -8.93
N LYS A 321 -16.10 -12.22 -8.59
CA LYS A 321 -17.29 -12.65 -7.82
C LYS A 321 -17.30 -12.00 -6.44
N ILE A 322 -16.18 -12.03 -5.72
CA ILE A 322 -16.06 -11.40 -4.40
C ILE A 322 -16.37 -9.91 -4.50
N LYS A 323 -15.80 -9.19 -5.48
CA LYS A 323 -16.10 -7.77 -5.70
C LYS A 323 -17.57 -7.51 -6.02
N LEU A 324 -18.24 -8.42 -6.73
CA LEU A 324 -19.67 -8.30 -7.03
C LEU A 324 -20.54 -8.48 -5.78
N GLU A 325 -20.16 -9.41 -4.90
CA GLU A 325 -20.78 -9.61 -3.59
C GLU A 325 -20.62 -8.35 -2.71
N GLU A 326 -19.40 -7.83 -2.58
CA GLU A 326 -19.12 -6.56 -1.87
C GLU A 326 -19.94 -5.38 -2.43
N MET A 327 -20.04 -5.26 -3.76
CA MET A 327 -20.88 -4.23 -4.39
C MET A 327 -22.37 -4.44 -4.13
N SER A 328 -22.82 -5.69 -3.97
CA SER A 328 -24.20 -6.00 -3.57
C SER A 328 -24.46 -5.57 -2.14
N ASP A 329 -23.54 -5.87 -1.23
CA ASP A 329 -23.63 -5.50 0.19
C ASP A 329 -23.62 -3.98 0.36
N LEU A 330 -22.72 -3.27 -0.33
CA LEU A 330 -22.68 -1.81 -0.32
C LEU A 330 -23.99 -1.20 -0.86
N ARG A 331 -24.58 -1.76 -1.91
CA ARG A 331 -25.91 -1.31 -2.40
C ARG A 331 -27.00 -1.54 -1.35
N GLN A 332 -26.96 -2.65 -0.62
CA GLN A 332 -27.94 -2.92 0.44
C GLN A 332 -27.75 -1.96 1.63
N GLN A 333 -26.50 -1.69 2.03
CA GLN A 333 -26.19 -0.68 3.06
C GLN A 333 -26.63 0.72 2.64
N MET A 334 -26.42 1.10 1.38
CA MET A 334 -26.89 2.38 0.83
C MET A 334 -28.41 2.50 0.93
N LYS A 335 -29.16 1.48 0.49
CA LYS A 335 -30.63 1.47 0.61
C LYS A 335 -31.08 1.57 2.08
N PHE A 336 -30.43 0.85 2.98
CA PHE A 336 -30.74 0.92 4.40
C PHE A 336 -30.51 2.34 4.96
N LEU A 337 -29.40 2.99 4.59
CA LEU A 337 -29.11 4.37 4.99
C LEU A 337 -30.08 5.39 4.38
N GLU A 338 -30.51 5.18 3.14
CA GLU A 338 -31.55 6.00 2.51
C GLU A 338 -32.89 5.86 3.23
N GLU A 339 -33.31 4.63 3.56
CA GLU A 339 -34.54 4.37 4.32
C GLU A 339 -34.50 4.94 5.74
N THR A 340 -33.36 4.86 6.44
CA THR A 340 -33.22 5.46 7.77
C THR A 340 -33.21 6.98 7.69
N ASN A 341 -32.53 7.58 6.70
CA ASN A 341 -32.57 9.03 6.49
C ASN A 341 -33.99 9.53 6.18
N LEU A 342 -34.74 8.80 5.35
CA LEU A 342 -36.14 9.14 5.07
C LEU A 342 -36.97 9.12 6.35
N ARG A 343 -36.81 8.09 7.18
CA ARG A 343 -37.51 7.97 8.47
C ARG A 343 -37.16 9.09 9.43
N LEU A 344 -35.87 9.44 9.53
CA LEU A 344 -35.41 10.57 10.36
C LEU A 344 -35.96 11.91 9.84
N PHE A 345 -36.09 12.06 8.53
CA PHE A 345 -36.70 13.25 7.93
C PHE A 345 -38.18 13.37 8.29
N ASP A 346 -38.94 12.28 8.21
CA ASP A 346 -40.35 12.24 8.62
C ASP A 346 -40.51 12.51 10.11
N GLU A 347 -39.68 11.91 10.96
CA GLU A 347 -39.67 12.15 12.41
C GLU A 347 -39.33 13.61 12.73
N LYS A 348 -38.34 14.19 12.06
CA LYS A 348 -38.01 15.61 12.18
C LYS A 348 -39.18 16.50 11.77
N ALA A 349 -39.85 16.19 10.66
CA ALA A 349 -41.00 16.96 10.20
C ALA A 349 -42.16 16.90 11.23
N ASN A 350 -42.39 15.72 11.83
CA ASN A 350 -43.39 15.56 12.90
C ASN A 350 -43.01 16.37 14.15
N LEU A 351 -41.76 16.30 14.60
CA LEU A 351 -41.27 17.09 15.73
C LEU A 351 -41.35 18.60 15.47
N GLU A 352 -41.07 19.05 14.25
CA GLU A 352 -41.24 20.46 13.87
C GLU A 352 -42.72 20.90 13.91
N GLN A 353 -43.66 20.02 13.53
CA GLN A 353 -45.09 20.29 13.66
C GLN A 353 -45.52 20.38 15.13
N GLU A 354 -45.08 19.44 15.97
CA GLU A 354 -45.36 19.46 17.41
C GLU A 354 -44.73 20.70 18.08
N TYR A 355 -43.52 21.08 17.68
CA TYR A 355 -42.89 22.32 18.15
C TYR A 355 -43.71 23.56 17.78
N LYS A 356 -44.24 23.63 16.55
CA LYS A 356 -45.12 24.74 16.13
C LYS A 356 -46.40 24.79 16.97
N LYS A 357 -47.04 23.65 17.25
CA LYS A 357 -48.21 23.56 18.13
C LYS A 357 -47.87 24.01 19.55
N ALA A 358 -46.77 23.51 20.12
CA ALA A 358 -46.29 23.91 21.44
C ALA A 358 -46.03 25.42 21.52
N LYS A 359 -45.44 26.01 20.47
CA LYS A 359 -45.21 27.46 20.39
C LYS A 359 -46.52 28.27 20.30
N GLN A 360 -47.52 27.77 19.58
CA GLN A 360 -48.86 28.37 19.54
C GLN A 360 -49.53 28.32 20.93
N LEU A 361 -49.49 27.17 21.60
CA LEU A 361 -50.01 27.01 22.96
C LEU A 361 -49.28 27.91 23.95
N GLN A 362 -47.96 28.04 23.86
CA GLN A 362 -47.17 28.96 24.67
C GLN A 362 -47.64 30.41 24.49
N THR A 363 -47.90 30.83 23.25
CA THR A 363 -48.41 32.17 22.95
C THR A 363 -49.80 32.39 23.56
N GLN A 364 -50.69 31.39 23.49
CA GLN A 364 -52.00 31.43 24.15
C GLN A 364 -51.88 31.52 25.68
N VAL A 365 -50.97 30.74 26.28
CA VAL A 365 -50.70 30.78 27.72
C VAL A 365 -50.19 32.15 28.15
N GLU A 366 -49.26 32.77 27.42
CA GLU A 366 -48.78 34.11 27.71
C GLU A 366 -49.87 35.18 27.56
N PHE A 367 -50.75 35.04 26.56
CA PHE A 367 -51.94 35.89 26.44
C PHE A 367 -52.86 35.75 27.67
N HIS A 368 -53.20 34.52 28.06
CA HIS A 368 -54.04 34.26 29.22
C HIS A 368 -53.42 34.73 30.54
N LYS A 369 -52.09 34.60 30.71
CA LYS A 369 -51.37 35.16 31.86
C LYS A 369 -51.53 36.68 31.90
N LYS A 370 -51.38 37.37 30.76
CA LYS A 370 -51.55 38.82 30.69
C LYS A 370 -52.98 39.24 31.03
N THR A 371 -53.99 38.58 30.47
CA THR A 371 -55.40 38.88 30.80
C THR A 371 -55.70 38.61 32.28
N ASN A 372 -55.14 37.55 32.87
CA ASN A 372 -55.28 37.30 34.31
C ASN A 372 -54.63 38.40 35.14
N GLN A 373 -53.44 38.89 34.77
CA GLN A 373 -52.79 40.02 35.45
C GLN A 373 -53.63 41.29 35.38
N GLU A 374 -54.20 41.61 34.21
CA GLU A 374 -55.11 42.75 34.03
C GLU A 374 -56.39 42.61 34.89
N LEU A 375 -56.96 41.41 34.97
CA LEU A 375 -58.09 41.12 35.85
C LEU A 375 -57.73 41.26 37.33
N TYR A 376 -56.59 40.74 37.77
CA TYR A 376 -56.10 40.91 39.14
C TYR A 376 -55.88 42.40 39.48
N GLN A 377 -55.31 43.19 38.57
CA GLN A 377 -55.20 44.64 38.75
C GLN A 377 -56.57 45.31 38.89
N LYS A 378 -57.53 44.92 38.06
CA LYS A 378 -58.90 45.47 38.11
C LYS A 378 -59.63 45.07 39.39
N ILE A 379 -59.48 43.85 39.87
CA ILE A 379 -60.00 43.39 41.16
C ILE A 379 -59.37 44.20 42.29
N SER A 380 -58.05 44.39 42.28
CA SER A 380 -57.36 45.20 43.29
C SER A 380 -57.82 46.65 43.30
N GLU A 381 -58.06 47.25 42.13
CA GLU A 381 -58.60 48.61 42.03
C GLU A 381 -60.05 48.68 42.53
N LEU A 382 -60.90 47.71 42.16
CA LEU A 382 -62.27 47.64 42.68
C LEU A 382 -62.30 47.42 44.20
N GLN A 383 -61.40 46.59 44.74
CA GLN A 383 -61.23 46.44 46.18
C GLN A 383 -60.86 47.78 46.82
N ARG A 384 -59.88 48.50 46.27
CA ARG A 384 -59.48 49.82 46.78
C ARG A 384 -60.63 50.84 46.75
N ILE A 385 -61.44 50.85 45.70
CA ILE A 385 -62.65 51.69 45.62
C ILE A 385 -63.68 51.27 46.67
N THR A 386 -63.89 49.96 46.84
CA THR A 386 -64.82 49.40 47.83
C THR A 386 -64.37 49.75 49.24
N ASP A 387 -63.10 49.53 49.58
CA ASP A 387 -62.51 49.88 50.88
C ASP A 387 -62.66 51.39 51.17
N LYS A 388 -62.46 52.24 50.15
CA LYS A 388 -62.65 53.69 50.26
C LYS A 388 -64.12 54.04 50.52
N ALA A 389 -65.04 53.42 49.78
CA ALA A 389 -66.48 53.64 49.95
C ALA A 389 -66.97 53.13 51.32
N GLU A 390 -66.47 51.98 51.78
CA GLU A 390 -66.74 51.47 53.13
C GLU A 390 -66.22 52.44 54.20
N PHE A 391 -65.00 52.96 54.05
CA PHE A 391 -64.46 53.97 54.96
C PHE A 391 -65.28 55.27 54.98
N GLU A 392 -65.71 55.75 53.81
CA GLU A 392 -66.61 56.91 53.71
C GLU A 392 -67.97 56.60 54.38
N ARG A 393 -68.52 55.41 54.17
CA ARG A 393 -69.75 54.95 54.81
C ARG A 393 -69.61 54.92 56.33
N THR A 394 -68.59 54.26 56.87
CA THR A 394 -68.37 54.19 58.33
C THR A 394 -68.16 55.57 58.94
N ARG A 395 -67.39 56.45 58.29
CA ARG A 395 -67.23 57.84 58.72
C ARG A 395 -68.55 58.61 58.75
N THR A 396 -69.41 58.42 57.75
CA THR A 396 -70.74 59.04 57.74
C THR A 396 -71.65 58.43 58.80
N GLU A 397 -71.62 57.11 59.03
CA GLU A 397 -72.34 56.42 60.10
C GLU A 397 -71.90 56.92 61.48
N GLU A 398 -70.60 57.04 61.74
CA GLU A 398 -70.05 57.62 62.98
C GLU A 398 -70.53 59.05 63.20
N ARG A 399 -70.51 59.89 62.16
CA ARG A 399 -71.03 61.27 62.23
C ARG A 399 -72.53 61.30 62.50
N LEU A 400 -73.29 60.41 61.87
CA LEU A 400 -74.74 60.29 62.07
C LEU A 400 -75.05 59.83 63.49
N ASN A 401 -74.29 58.86 64.01
CA ASN A 401 -74.37 58.40 65.40
C ASN A 401 -74.00 59.51 66.39
N ALA A 402 -72.98 60.32 66.11
CA ALA A 402 -72.61 61.48 66.94
C ALA A 402 -73.73 62.53 66.99
N ILE A 403 -74.31 62.88 65.84
CA ILE A 403 -75.46 63.79 65.77
C ILE A 403 -76.68 63.19 66.47
N ALA A 404 -76.92 61.88 66.33
CA ALA A 404 -77.99 61.18 67.03
C ALA A 404 -77.79 61.22 68.56
N ALA A 405 -76.56 61.05 69.05
CA ALA A 405 -76.21 61.18 70.45
C ALA A 405 -76.39 62.62 70.97
N GLU A 406 -75.95 63.63 70.19
CA GLU A 406 -76.21 65.04 70.49
C GLU A 406 -77.70 65.34 70.56
N LYS A 407 -78.49 64.84 69.60
CA LYS A 407 -79.94 64.95 69.60
C LYS A 407 -80.55 64.34 70.86
N VAL A 408 -80.13 63.16 71.28
CA VAL A 408 -80.59 62.52 72.53
C VAL A 408 -80.19 63.37 73.73
N SER A 409 -78.97 63.88 73.79
CA SER A 409 -78.51 64.77 74.86
C SER A 409 -79.35 66.06 74.94
N LEU A 410 -79.65 66.68 73.79
CA LEU A 410 -80.51 67.86 73.71
C LEU A 410 -81.96 67.54 74.10
N ILE A 411 -82.49 66.38 73.72
CA ILE A 411 -83.81 65.93 74.18
C ILE A 411 -83.81 65.78 75.71
N ASN A 412 -82.79 65.13 76.28
CA ASN A 412 -82.65 64.99 77.72
C ASN A 412 -82.52 66.37 78.40
N GLU A 413 -81.77 67.31 77.82
CA GLU A 413 -81.65 68.68 78.31
C GLU A 413 -83.00 69.42 78.24
N ILE A 414 -83.76 69.26 77.16
CA ILE A 414 -85.12 69.80 77.04
C ILE A 414 -86.05 69.18 78.10
N GLU A 415 -85.97 67.88 78.35
CA GLU A 415 -86.74 67.20 79.41
C GLU A 415 -86.36 67.72 80.80
N LEU A 416 -85.07 67.86 81.11
CA LEU A 416 -84.56 68.49 82.34
C LEU A 416 -85.02 69.95 82.49
N LEU A 417 -85.02 70.73 81.40
CA LEU A 417 -85.50 72.11 81.38
C LEU A 417 -87.03 72.20 81.52
N ARG A 418 -87.78 71.19 81.04
CA ARG A 418 -89.22 71.06 81.29
C ARG A 418 -89.50 70.70 82.74
N GLU A 419 -88.77 69.75 83.31
CA GLU A 419 -88.90 69.32 84.71
C GLU A 419 -88.54 70.45 85.68
N THR A 420 -87.51 71.24 85.39
CA THR A 420 -87.16 72.44 86.18
C THR A 420 -88.18 73.56 86.03
N ASN A 421 -88.81 73.74 84.86
CA ASN A 421 -89.93 74.68 84.70
C ASN A 421 -91.21 74.24 85.43
N GLU A 422 -91.52 72.94 85.46
CA GLU A 422 -92.62 72.41 86.28
C GLU A 422 -92.38 72.63 87.77
N LYS A 423 -91.14 72.42 88.25
CA LYS A 423 -90.75 72.72 89.63
C LYS A 423 -90.85 74.22 89.98
N LEU A 424 -90.63 75.11 89.01
CA LEU A 424 -90.79 76.57 89.19
C LEU A 424 -92.25 77.06 89.15
N ARG A 425 -93.20 76.26 88.67
CA ARG A 425 -94.65 76.60 88.64
C ARG A 425 -95.42 76.14 89.88
N GLY A 426 -94.81 75.36 90.77
CA GLY A 426 -95.50 74.67 91.86
C GLY A 426 -95.50 75.31 93.24
N VAL A 427 -94.87 76.48 93.46
CA VAL A 427 -94.75 77.05 94.83
C VAL A 427 -95.09 78.54 94.85
N ASN A 428 -96.31 78.86 95.28
CA ASN A 428 -96.69 80.07 96.03
C ASN A 428 -98.14 79.90 96.53
N ILE A 429 -98.30 79.51 97.81
CA ILE A 429 -99.30 79.96 98.81
C ILE A 429 -99.06 79.18 100.12
N ASP A 430 -98.64 79.95 101.14
CA ASP A 430 -98.82 79.89 102.60
C ASP A 430 -98.20 78.81 103.54
N GLU A 431 -97.35 79.36 104.42
CA GLU A 431 -97.19 79.21 105.88
C GLU A 431 -96.33 78.11 106.55
N ASP A 432 -95.36 78.64 107.33
CA ASP A 432 -94.79 78.24 108.63
C ASP A 432 -93.86 77.02 108.82
N GLY A 433 -92.75 77.27 109.54
CA GLY A 433 -92.05 76.28 110.37
C GLY A 433 -90.65 75.84 109.94
N ASP A 434 -89.65 76.30 110.70
CA ASP A 434 -88.28 75.83 110.99
C ASP A 434 -87.56 74.67 110.21
N GLN A 435 -86.23 74.86 110.11
CA GLN A 435 -85.09 74.12 109.47
C GLN A 435 -85.06 72.55 109.50
N PRO A 436 -84.13 71.82 108.78
CA PRO A 436 -82.85 72.24 108.13
C PRO A 436 -82.50 71.59 106.74
N SER A 437 -81.37 72.03 106.15
CA SER A 437 -80.36 71.22 105.40
C SER A 437 -80.10 71.49 103.89
N SER A 438 -78.80 71.64 103.59
CA SER A 438 -78.04 71.20 102.39
C SER A 438 -77.96 72.06 101.11
N GLN A 439 -76.86 72.82 101.06
CA GLN A 439 -75.82 72.93 100.01
C GLN A 439 -76.12 72.46 98.57
N HIS A 440 -76.03 73.39 97.60
CA HIS A 440 -74.91 73.48 96.65
C HIS A 440 -75.10 74.65 95.66
N LYS A 441 -74.11 75.54 95.58
CA LYS A 441 -73.82 76.40 94.43
C LYS A 441 -72.30 76.48 94.28
N LEU A 442 -71.79 76.19 93.09
CA LEU A 442 -70.37 76.24 92.73
C LEU A 442 -70.18 77.31 91.66
N THR A 443 -69.43 78.35 91.99
CA THR A 443 -68.85 79.34 91.07
C THR A 443 -67.54 79.87 91.66
N GLY A 444 -66.51 79.96 90.83
CA GLY A 444 -65.27 80.74 91.06
C GLY A 444 -64.19 79.98 91.84
N SER A 445 -63.23 79.33 91.17
CA SER A 445 -62.03 79.88 90.52
C SER A 445 -60.87 80.18 91.47
N LEU A 446 -59.80 79.42 91.23
CA LEU A 446 -58.38 79.78 91.21
C LEU A 446 -57.48 79.27 92.36
N GLU A 447 -56.44 78.55 91.91
CA GLU A 447 -55.14 78.28 92.54
C GLU A 447 -55.08 77.28 93.72
N ASP A 448 -54.89 76.01 93.36
CA ASP A 448 -53.66 75.22 93.61
C ASP A 448 -53.90 73.76 94.04
N LEU A 449 -53.21 72.86 93.33
CA LEU A 449 -52.88 71.46 93.65
C LEU A 449 -54.00 70.41 93.60
N ASN A 450 -54.08 69.67 92.48
CA ASN A 450 -53.94 68.21 92.52
C ASN A 450 -53.76 67.57 91.12
N PHE A 451 -52.52 67.18 90.83
CA PHE A 451 -51.99 66.63 89.58
C PHE A 451 -52.37 65.14 89.34
N LEU A 452 -53.28 64.56 90.13
CA LEU A 452 -53.53 63.10 90.12
C LEU A 452 -54.88 62.63 89.54
N ASN A 453 -55.79 63.51 89.14
CA ASN A 453 -57.15 63.12 88.72
C ASN A 453 -57.55 63.45 87.27
N LEU A 454 -56.62 63.53 86.32
CA LEU A 454 -56.97 63.67 84.89
C LEU A 454 -57.09 62.32 84.15
N PRO A 455 -58.04 62.18 83.20
CA PRO A 455 -58.19 61.01 82.31
C PRO A 455 -56.91 60.68 81.51
N ALA A 456 -56.69 59.39 81.21
CA ALA A 456 -55.45 58.89 80.61
C ALA A 456 -55.08 59.56 79.28
N ASP A 457 -56.06 59.85 78.43
CA ASP A 457 -55.85 60.45 77.10
C ASP A 457 -55.37 61.91 77.19
N VAL A 458 -55.72 62.61 78.27
CA VAL A 458 -55.29 63.98 78.54
C VAL A 458 -53.87 64.01 79.12
N ARG A 459 -53.50 63.00 79.93
CA ARG A 459 -52.11 62.81 80.40
C ARG A 459 -51.17 62.49 79.24
N GLU A 460 -51.60 61.65 78.30
CA GLU A 460 -50.80 61.30 77.13
C GLU A 460 -50.65 62.49 76.16
N ARG A 461 -51.71 63.28 75.94
CA ARG A 461 -51.61 64.53 75.18
C ARG A 461 -50.73 65.57 75.88
N PHE A 462 -50.78 65.68 77.21
CA PHE A 462 -49.93 66.63 77.95
C PHE A 462 -48.44 66.22 77.90
N ILE A 463 -48.12 64.92 78.02
CA ILE A 463 -46.75 64.42 77.88
C ILE A 463 -46.25 64.57 76.43
N ARG A 464 -47.09 64.26 75.41
CA ARG A 464 -46.73 64.51 74.00
C ARG A 464 -46.52 65.99 73.72
N LEU A 465 -47.39 66.88 74.20
CA LEU A 465 -47.24 68.33 74.02
C LEU A 465 -46.08 68.92 74.82
N GLN A 466 -45.70 68.35 75.98
CA GLN A 466 -44.46 68.72 76.69
C GLN A 466 -43.22 68.26 75.92
N HIS A 467 -43.24 67.06 75.33
CA HIS A 467 -42.15 66.56 74.52
C HIS A 467 -42.00 67.37 73.22
N GLU A 468 -43.11 67.66 72.55
CA GLU A 468 -43.18 68.48 71.34
C GLU A 468 -42.73 69.92 71.62
N ASN A 469 -43.14 70.55 72.73
CA ASN A 469 -42.63 71.87 73.13
C ASN A 469 -41.14 71.86 73.50
N LYS A 470 -40.61 70.76 74.05
CA LYS A 470 -39.18 70.62 74.33
C LYS A 470 -38.36 70.48 73.04
N VAL A 471 -38.88 69.72 72.06
CA VAL A 471 -38.27 69.57 70.74
C VAL A 471 -38.35 70.87 69.93
N LEU A 472 -39.48 71.60 70.02
CA LEU A 472 -39.63 72.91 69.36
C LEU A 472 -38.76 73.99 69.99
N LYS A 473 -38.53 73.98 71.31
CA LYS A 473 -37.55 74.87 71.96
C LYS A 473 -36.11 74.54 71.56
N LEU A 474 -35.76 73.25 71.41
CA LEU A 474 -34.44 72.84 70.92
C LEU A 474 -34.23 73.25 69.46
N LYS A 475 -35.25 73.10 68.59
CA LYS A 475 -35.21 73.58 67.21
C LYS A 475 -35.12 75.11 67.12
N GLN A 476 -35.86 75.87 67.95
CA GLN A 476 -35.72 77.33 67.97
C GLN A 476 -34.35 77.80 68.50
N THR A 477 -33.68 77.04 69.37
CA THR A 477 -32.30 77.34 69.78
C THR A 477 -31.24 76.91 68.76
N GLU A 478 -31.53 75.91 67.92
CA GLU A 478 -30.69 75.51 66.78
C GLU A 478 -30.87 76.47 65.59
N ASP A 479 -32.10 76.89 65.28
CA ASP A 479 -32.40 77.84 64.20
C ASP A 479 -31.91 79.27 64.56
N ASN A 480 -32.03 79.72 65.81
CA ASN A 480 -31.44 81.00 66.25
C ASN A 480 -29.90 80.99 66.31
N ASN A 481 -29.26 79.82 66.37
CA ASN A 481 -27.80 79.67 66.25
C ASN A 481 -27.32 79.42 64.81
N SER A 482 -28.25 79.19 63.87
CA SER A 482 -27.96 78.96 62.44
C SER A 482 -28.20 80.19 61.56
N GLU A 483 -28.82 81.26 62.08
CA GLU A 483 -28.95 82.58 61.43
C GLU A 483 -27.87 83.60 61.87
N GLN A 484 -26.80 83.15 62.54
CA GLN A 484 -25.63 83.96 62.92
C GLN A 484 -24.27 83.29 62.57
N VAL A 485 -24.10 82.68 61.39
CA VAL A 485 -22.77 82.50 60.73
C VAL A 485 -22.92 82.47 59.21
#